data_AF-A0A7V9SY04-F1
#
_entry.id   AF-A0A7V9SY04-F1
#
_cell.length_a   1.000
_cell.length_b   1.000
_cell.length_c   1.000
_cell.angle_alpha   90.00
_cell.angle_beta   90.00
_cell.angle_gamma   90.00
#
_symmetry.space_group_name_H-M   'P 1'
#
loop_
_entity.id
_entity.type
_entity.pdbx_description
1 polymer ?
#
loop_
_entity_poly.entity_id
_entity_poly.type
_entity_poly.pdbx_seq_one_letter_code
_entity_poly.pdbx_strand_id
1 'polypeptide(L)'
;MVEPNNFPTMCRNGHAQTNVNSKFCIYCGTALNAPPVQQNGQSPVNANFPPANNSNFSPPVNYQPQTYPNQPPSANLQIAPNFQDSQVKQCAECGGDGRRLAAQVIVCAECGWLRPLAPGYTVEPAAFQWSEDGTAMSALRSITPLNAAAQAISDKVGRRWIESTFNAVRLSEKQLPDVYAQAVLAARVLGMSNMPDVYVSGEIMWDCRTFGSDTDAFVIIGTSLAANFHGAELLFLFAREMGHCRAGHALWKTVIKFLMGEQHAHKGLMGNGLFGALGSFMSPSALIEGAIEMPLLAWARQAEITADRAGLLAVGDEEIARRVLLSWTLKSPFLYQRINVAAWLEQQAATGDGFTKLSELTTSSTPYITRRLKLMEEFAAQSDLQRWQAVIKQFT
;
A
#
# COMPACT_ATOMS: atom_id res chain seq x y z
N MET A 1 -31.22 -26.96 -40.73
CA MET A 1 -30.08 -26.24 -40.13
C MET A 1 -30.23 -26.39 -38.63
N VAL A 2 -29.34 -27.18 -38.01
CA VAL A 2 -29.37 -27.46 -36.57
C VAL A 2 -28.57 -26.36 -35.89
N GLU A 3 -29.18 -25.63 -34.94
CA GLU A 3 -28.46 -24.64 -34.13
C GLU A 3 -27.34 -25.32 -33.33
N PRO A 4 -26.13 -24.75 -33.26
CA PRO A 4 -25.07 -25.31 -32.43
C PRO A 4 -25.46 -25.13 -30.96
N ASN A 5 -25.61 -26.25 -30.25
CA ASN A 5 -25.79 -26.31 -28.79
C ASN A 5 -24.71 -25.48 -28.09
N ASN A 6 -25.10 -24.31 -27.58
CA ASN A 6 -24.23 -23.39 -26.87
C ASN A 6 -24.07 -23.86 -25.42
N PHE A 7 -23.25 -24.90 -25.20
CA PHE A 7 -22.88 -25.28 -23.84
C PHE A 7 -22.06 -24.16 -23.19
N PRO A 8 -22.33 -23.79 -21.91
CA PRO A 8 -21.54 -22.77 -21.23
C PRO A 8 -20.08 -23.22 -21.19
N THR A 9 -19.19 -22.40 -21.75
CA THR A 9 -17.75 -22.65 -21.68
C THR A 9 -17.37 -22.67 -20.20
N MET A 10 -16.64 -23.68 -19.76
CA MET A 10 -16.31 -23.85 -18.34
C MET A 10 -14.79 -23.79 -18.17
N CYS A 11 -14.30 -23.02 -17.19
CA CYS A 11 -12.85 -22.97 -16.95
C CYS A 11 -12.35 -24.24 -16.25
N ARG A 12 -11.03 -24.46 -16.22
CA ARG A 12 -10.43 -25.62 -15.54
C ARG A 12 -10.73 -25.70 -14.03
N ASN A 13 -11.14 -24.58 -13.43
CA ASN A 13 -11.55 -24.50 -12.03
C ASN A 13 -13.08 -24.60 -11.84
N GLY A 14 -13.85 -24.96 -12.88
CA GLY A 14 -15.28 -25.24 -12.78
C GLY A 14 -16.22 -24.04 -12.94
N HIS A 15 -15.72 -22.84 -13.24
CA HIS A 15 -16.57 -21.66 -13.42
C HIS A 15 -17.22 -21.62 -14.81
N ALA A 16 -18.55 -21.57 -14.86
CA ALA A 16 -19.31 -21.38 -16.09
C ALA A 16 -19.16 -19.94 -16.61
N GLN A 17 -18.90 -19.80 -17.91
CA GLN A 17 -18.69 -18.52 -18.57
C GLN A 17 -19.98 -18.06 -19.26
N THR A 18 -20.35 -16.80 -19.04
CA THR A 18 -21.49 -16.15 -19.69
C THR A 18 -21.10 -15.43 -20.98
N ASN A 19 -19.80 -15.22 -21.22
CA ASN A 19 -19.26 -14.56 -22.40
C ASN A 19 -18.35 -15.53 -23.17
N VAL A 20 -18.83 -16.00 -24.33
CA VAL A 20 -18.14 -16.95 -25.22
C VAL A 20 -16.87 -16.40 -25.87
N ASN A 21 -16.62 -15.07 -25.81
CA ASN A 21 -15.46 -14.44 -26.45
C ASN A 21 -14.30 -14.11 -25.49
N SER A 22 -14.41 -14.40 -24.19
CA SER A 22 -13.30 -14.17 -23.27
C SER A 22 -12.20 -15.22 -23.46
N LYS A 23 -10.93 -14.81 -23.47
CA LYS A 23 -9.79 -15.75 -23.47
C LYS A 23 -9.47 -16.29 -22.06
N PHE A 24 -10.01 -15.66 -21.04
CA PHE A 24 -9.75 -15.94 -19.62
C PHE A 24 -11.05 -16.05 -18.83
N CYS A 25 -11.03 -16.84 -17.76
CA CYS A 25 -12.15 -16.97 -16.83
C CYS A 25 -12.43 -15.63 -16.16
N ILE A 26 -13.66 -15.12 -16.25
CA ILE A 26 -14.05 -13.84 -15.62
C ILE A 26 -14.06 -13.88 -14.09
N TYR A 27 -14.05 -15.07 -13.49
CA TYR A 27 -14.07 -15.26 -12.04
C TYR A 27 -12.69 -15.54 -11.43
N CYS A 28 -11.76 -16.15 -12.19
CA CYS A 28 -10.47 -16.59 -11.64
C CYS A 28 -9.26 -16.36 -12.56
N GLY A 29 -9.44 -15.72 -13.72
CA GLY A 29 -8.35 -15.36 -14.63
C GLY A 29 -7.69 -16.51 -15.39
N THR A 30 -8.07 -17.77 -15.15
CA THR A 30 -7.49 -18.93 -15.85
C THR A 30 -7.83 -18.92 -17.34
N ALA A 31 -6.84 -19.15 -18.21
CA ALA A 31 -7.06 -19.24 -19.66
C ALA A 31 -8.02 -20.37 -20.02
N LEU A 32 -9.02 -20.08 -20.87
CA LEU A 32 -10.07 -21.04 -21.22
C LEU A 32 -9.61 -22.06 -22.28
N ASN A 33 -8.63 -21.72 -23.14
CA ASN A 33 -8.18 -22.54 -24.26
C ASN A 33 -6.64 -22.71 -24.35
N ALA A 34 -5.92 -22.78 -23.22
CA ALA A 34 -4.48 -23.06 -23.28
C ALA A 34 -4.22 -24.54 -23.67
N PRO A 35 -3.35 -24.83 -24.67
CA PRO A 35 -2.98 -26.19 -25.00
C PRO A 35 -2.32 -26.87 -23.79
N PRO A 36 -2.46 -28.20 -23.61
CA PRO A 36 -1.79 -28.91 -22.53
C PRO A 36 -0.27 -28.78 -22.71
N VAL A 37 0.42 -28.44 -21.62
CA VAL A 37 1.89 -28.38 -21.57
C VAL A 37 2.42 -29.79 -21.78
N GLN A 38 3.15 -30.03 -22.87
CA GLN A 38 3.91 -31.26 -23.07
C GLN A 38 5.07 -31.27 -22.07
N GLN A 39 4.99 -32.14 -21.07
CA GLN A 39 6.14 -32.52 -20.27
C GLN A 39 7.06 -33.37 -21.15
N ASN A 40 8.08 -32.76 -21.76
CA ASN A 40 9.19 -33.53 -22.30
C ASN A 40 10.06 -34.00 -21.13
N GLY A 41 10.05 -35.32 -20.92
CA GLY A 41 10.88 -36.00 -19.95
C GLY A 41 12.36 -35.82 -20.26
N GLN A 42 13.08 -35.24 -19.32
CA GLN A 42 14.51 -35.47 -19.16
C GLN A 42 14.73 -35.92 -17.71
N SER A 43 15.23 -37.14 -17.59
CA SER A 43 15.59 -37.81 -16.34
C SER A 43 16.64 -37.02 -15.54
N PRO A 44 16.67 -37.16 -14.20
CA PRO A 44 17.58 -36.39 -13.36
C PRO A 44 19.03 -36.84 -13.52
N VAL A 45 19.93 -35.87 -13.72
CA VAL A 45 21.38 -36.08 -13.64
C VAL A 45 21.76 -36.13 -12.15
N ASN A 46 22.29 -37.27 -11.71
CA ASN A 46 22.88 -37.47 -10.39
C ASN A 46 24.11 -36.57 -10.22
N ALA A 47 24.02 -35.53 -9.38
CA ALA A 47 25.18 -34.78 -8.92
C ALA A 47 25.63 -35.35 -7.56
N ASN A 48 26.76 -36.04 -7.58
CA ASN A 48 27.43 -36.61 -6.42
C ASN A 48 28.15 -35.49 -5.65
N PHE A 49 27.74 -35.18 -4.42
CA PHE A 49 28.42 -34.20 -3.56
C PHE A 49 29.52 -34.88 -2.72
N PRO A 50 30.75 -34.32 -2.64
CA PRO A 50 31.74 -34.75 -1.66
C PRO A 50 31.41 -34.26 -0.24
N PRO A 51 31.86 -34.95 0.83
CA PRO A 51 31.48 -34.62 2.19
C PRO A 51 32.10 -33.31 2.69
N ALA A 52 31.31 -32.55 3.44
CA ALA A 52 31.68 -31.28 4.05
C ALA A 52 32.76 -31.49 5.13
N ASN A 53 33.84 -30.71 5.02
CA ASN A 53 34.90 -30.64 6.01
C ASN A 53 34.50 -29.67 7.13
N ASN A 54 34.55 -30.14 8.37
CA ASN A 54 34.22 -29.40 9.58
C ASN A 54 35.31 -28.36 9.86
N SER A 55 34.98 -27.07 9.81
CA SER A 55 35.78 -26.02 10.44
C SER A 55 34.92 -25.15 11.35
N ASN A 56 35.28 -25.21 12.63
CA ASN A 56 34.72 -24.48 13.75
C ASN A 56 34.53 -22.99 13.47
N PHE A 57 33.30 -22.50 13.63
CA PHE A 57 33.01 -21.10 13.94
C PHE A 57 32.23 -21.05 15.24
N SER A 58 32.85 -20.51 16.29
CA SER A 58 32.17 -20.18 17.54
C SER A 58 31.54 -18.78 17.40
N PRO A 59 30.28 -18.56 17.82
CA PRO A 59 29.67 -17.23 17.80
C PRO A 59 30.20 -16.37 18.96
N PRO A 60 30.32 -15.04 18.80
CA PRO A 60 30.64 -14.17 19.92
C PRO A 60 29.44 -14.03 20.87
N VAL A 61 29.77 -14.07 22.15
CA VAL A 61 28.87 -13.97 23.31
C VAL A 61 28.49 -12.52 23.55
N ASN A 62 27.25 -12.14 23.25
CA ASN A 62 26.37 -11.23 24.02
C ASN A 62 25.20 -10.76 23.14
N TYR A 63 24.17 -11.58 23.01
CA TYR A 63 22.85 -11.13 22.63
C TYR A 63 21.90 -11.52 23.77
N GLN A 64 21.57 -10.56 24.64
CA GLN A 64 20.49 -10.75 25.60
C GLN A 64 19.18 -10.38 24.92
N PRO A 65 18.22 -11.31 24.77
CA PRO A 65 16.90 -10.97 24.28
C PRO A 65 16.22 -10.02 25.28
N GLN A 66 15.84 -8.83 24.82
CA GLN A 66 15.01 -7.93 25.60
C GLN A 66 13.63 -8.56 25.80
N THR A 67 13.30 -8.85 27.06
CA THR A 67 11.96 -9.24 27.47
C THR A 67 11.04 -8.03 27.36
N TYR A 68 10.08 -8.08 26.44
CA TYR A 68 9.01 -7.09 26.34
C TYR A 68 8.14 -7.15 27.60
N PRO A 69 7.83 -6.01 28.24
CA PRO A 69 6.80 -5.97 29.28
C PRO A 69 5.46 -6.39 28.68
N ASN A 70 4.82 -7.41 29.27
CA ASN A 70 3.44 -7.79 28.99
C ASN A 70 2.48 -6.74 29.55
N GLN A 71 2.48 -5.53 28.99
CA GLN A 71 1.39 -4.55 29.03
C GLN A 71 1.91 -3.24 28.40
N PRO A 72 1.29 -2.73 27.32
CA PRO A 72 1.52 -1.35 26.96
C PRO A 72 1.05 -0.45 28.13
N PRO A 73 1.76 0.64 28.45
CA PRO A 73 1.23 1.63 29.38
C PRO A 73 -0.14 2.09 28.85
N SER A 74 -1.12 2.15 29.75
CA SER A 74 -2.46 2.64 29.45
C SER A 74 -2.39 4.13 29.09
N ALA A 75 -1.98 4.41 27.85
CA ALA A 75 -2.24 5.70 27.25
C ALA A 75 -3.76 5.80 27.15
N ASN A 76 -4.34 6.73 27.91
CA ASN A 76 -5.69 7.21 27.65
C ASN A 76 -5.72 7.69 26.20
N LEU A 77 -6.07 6.79 25.28
CA LEU A 77 -6.61 7.13 23.97
C LEU A 77 -7.87 7.94 24.31
N GLN A 78 -7.72 9.25 24.35
CA GLN A 78 -8.86 10.15 24.30
C GLN A 78 -9.56 9.82 23.00
N ILE A 79 -10.62 9.03 23.12
CA ILE A 79 -11.63 8.80 22.10
C ILE A 79 -11.95 10.20 21.56
N ALA A 80 -11.76 10.39 20.25
CA ALA A 80 -12.13 11.62 19.57
C ALA A 80 -13.54 12.01 20.04
N PRO A 81 -13.80 13.31 20.32
CA PRO A 81 -15.09 13.73 20.83
C PRO A 81 -16.19 13.16 19.93
N ASN A 82 -17.16 12.47 20.56
CA ASN A 82 -18.37 12.00 19.90
C ASN A 82 -18.91 13.14 19.04
N PHE A 83 -18.75 13.03 17.72
CA PHE A 83 -19.47 13.89 16.80
C PHE A 83 -20.95 13.60 17.04
N GLN A 84 -21.62 14.57 17.65
CA GLN A 84 -23.05 14.52 17.87
C GLN A 84 -23.73 14.34 16.51
N ASP A 85 -24.35 13.17 16.35
CA ASP A 85 -25.44 12.78 15.47
C ASP A 85 -25.97 13.88 14.53
N SER A 86 -25.16 14.28 13.55
CA SER A 86 -25.68 14.91 12.35
C SER A 86 -26.36 13.79 11.58
N GLN A 87 -27.69 13.67 11.70
CA GLN A 87 -28.53 12.65 11.05
C GLN A 87 -27.91 12.19 9.73
N VAL A 88 -27.17 11.07 9.77
CA VAL A 88 -26.51 10.55 8.57
C VAL A 88 -27.65 10.10 7.67
N LYS A 89 -27.92 10.86 6.60
CA LYS A 89 -28.93 10.48 5.62
C LYS A 89 -28.57 9.08 5.14
N GLN A 90 -29.38 8.09 5.51
CA GLN A 90 -29.19 6.72 5.10
C GLN A 90 -29.27 6.68 3.57
N CYS A 91 -28.27 6.08 2.93
CA CYS A 91 -28.20 5.94 1.48
C CYS A 91 -29.48 5.29 0.94
N ALA A 92 -30.08 5.89 -0.09
CA ALA A 92 -31.34 5.42 -0.63
C ALA A 92 -31.18 4.04 -1.28
N GLU A 93 -30.08 3.84 -2.01
CA GLU A 93 -29.77 2.60 -2.73
C GLU A 93 -29.44 1.44 -1.78
N CYS A 94 -28.50 1.61 -0.83
CA CYS A 94 -28.01 0.49 -0.01
C CYS A 94 -28.58 0.43 1.40
N GLY A 95 -29.23 1.49 1.88
CA GLY A 95 -29.71 1.62 3.28
C GLY A 95 -28.62 1.98 4.29
N GLY A 96 -27.38 2.19 3.85
CA GLY A 96 -26.21 2.49 4.68
C GLY A 96 -25.40 1.25 5.12
N ASP A 97 -26.00 0.06 5.02
CA ASP A 97 -25.39 -1.21 5.45
C ASP A 97 -25.40 -2.31 4.37
N GLY A 98 -25.80 -1.95 3.14
CA GLY A 98 -25.80 -2.87 2.00
C GLY A 98 -26.97 -3.84 1.95
N ARG A 99 -27.89 -3.86 2.93
CA ARG A 99 -28.99 -4.85 2.99
C ARG A 99 -29.96 -4.76 1.81
N ARG A 100 -30.05 -3.60 1.15
CA ARG A 100 -30.90 -3.38 -0.03
C ARG A 100 -30.23 -3.78 -1.34
N LEU A 101 -28.94 -4.11 -1.33
CA LEU A 101 -28.17 -4.45 -2.53
C LEU A 101 -28.23 -5.95 -2.82
N ALA A 102 -28.33 -6.31 -4.10
CA ALA A 102 -28.22 -7.70 -4.55
C ALA A 102 -26.87 -8.31 -4.14
N ALA A 103 -26.82 -9.63 -3.90
CA ALA A 103 -25.67 -10.30 -3.29
C ALA A 103 -24.33 -10.09 -4.03
N GLN A 104 -24.40 -9.97 -5.36
CA GLN A 104 -23.27 -9.75 -6.25
C GLN A 104 -22.77 -8.30 -6.28
N VAL A 105 -23.55 -7.34 -5.78
CA VAL A 105 -23.16 -5.92 -5.75
C VAL A 105 -22.22 -5.71 -4.58
N ILE A 106 -20.96 -5.47 -4.90
CA ILE A 106 -19.87 -5.33 -3.93
C ILE A 106 -19.71 -3.89 -3.47
N VAL A 107 -19.90 -2.92 -4.36
CA VAL A 107 -19.80 -1.48 -4.07
C VAL A 107 -21.13 -0.82 -4.39
N CYS A 108 -21.68 -0.05 -3.44
CA CYS A 108 -22.85 0.80 -3.69
C CYS A 108 -22.48 1.95 -4.64
N ALA A 109 -23.23 2.13 -5.72
CA ALA A 109 -22.95 3.17 -6.70
C ALA A 109 -23.22 4.58 -6.16
N GLU A 110 -24.17 4.73 -5.23
CA GLU A 110 -24.53 6.02 -4.63
C GLU A 110 -23.55 6.48 -3.55
N CYS A 111 -23.21 5.62 -2.58
CA CYS A 111 -22.46 6.02 -1.37
C CYS A 111 -21.12 5.31 -1.18
N GLY A 112 -20.74 4.42 -2.10
CA GLY A 112 -19.49 3.67 -2.03
C GLY A 112 -19.43 2.63 -0.91
N TRP A 113 -20.54 2.34 -0.20
CA TRP A 113 -20.58 1.24 0.79
C TRP A 113 -19.98 -0.03 0.19
N LEU A 114 -19.08 -0.66 0.94
CA LEU A 114 -18.28 -1.79 0.51
C LEU A 114 -18.70 -3.05 1.24
N ARG A 115 -19.03 -4.09 0.48
CA ARG A 115 -19.37 -5.40 1.03
C ARG A 115 -18.13 -6.06 1.65
N PRO A 116 -18.17 -6.46 2.94
CA PRO A 116 -17.03 -7.12 3.56
C PRO A 116 -16.75 -8.49 2.92
N LEU A 117 -15.58 -9.09 3.21
CA LEU A 117 -15.25 -10.44 2.74
C LEU A 117 -16.22 -11.48 3.30
N ALA A 118 -16.61 -11.33 4.57
CA ALA A 118 -17.62 -12.14 5.25
C ALA A 118 -18.40 -11.28 6.26
N PRO A 119 -19.59 -11.70 6.71
CA PRO A 119 -20.31 -11.02 7.79
C PRO A 119 -19.43 -10.88 9.03
N GLY A 120 -19.28 -9.65 9.54
CA GLY A 120 -18.44 -9.35 10.70
C GLY A 120 -16.93 -9.33 10.43
N TYR A 121 -16.49 -9.48 9.17
CA TYR A 121 -15.07 -9.36 8.82
C TYR A 121 -14.60 -7.91 8.97
N THR A 122 -13.58 -7.72 9.82
CA THR A 122 -12.94 -6.43 10.08
C THR A 122 -11.45 -6.64 10.28
N VAL A 123 -10.62 -5.70 9.83
CA VAL A 123 -9.16 -5.71 10.08
C VAL A 123 -8.77 -4.44 10.79
N GLU A 124 -8.47 -4.50 12.09
CA GLU A 124 -8.00 -3.33 12.84
C GLU A 124 -6.69 -2.76 12.26
N PRO A 125 -6.46 -1.44 12.25
CA PRO A 125 -5.20 -0.85 11.79
C PRO A 125 -3.96 -1.45 12.47
N ALA A 126 -4.09 -1.86 13.74
CA ALA A 126 -3.03 -2.53 14.50
C ALA A 126 -2.50 -3.83 13.83
N ALA A 127 -3.26 -4.45 12.92
CA ALA A 127 -2.83 -5.63 12.17
C ALA A 127 -1.65 -5.37 11.23
N PHE A 128 -1.45 -4.13 10.81
CA PHE A 128 -0.38 -3.75 9.87
C PHE A 128 0.36 -2.46 10.26
N GLN A 129 -0.13 -1.71 11.25
CA GLN A 129 0.47 -0.45 11.66
C GLN A 129 1.88 -0.62 12.21
N TRP A 130 2.78 0.26 11.78
CA TRP A 130 4.13 0.37 12.31
C TRP A 130 4.14 1.22 13.58
N SER A 131 4.87 0.81 14.61
CA SER A 131 4.86 1.48 15.92
C SER A 131 5.36 2.92 15.87
N GLU A 132 6.39 3.17 15.06
CA GLU A 132 7.02 4.47 14.92
C GLU A 132 6.15 5.42 14.10
N ASP A 133 5.26 4.89 13.25
CA ASP A 133 4.23 5.67 12.57
C ASP A 133 3.23 6.23 13.59
N GLY A 134 2.69 5.39 14.48
CA GLY A 134 1.79 5.86 15.55
C GLY A 134 2.43 6.92 16.44
N THR A 135 3.70 6.74 16.81
CA THR A 135 4.48 7.70 17.60
C THR A 135 4.68 9.01 16.84
N ALA A 136 5.10 8.94 15.57
CA ALA A 136 5.30 10.12 14.74
C ALA A 136 4.00 10.87 14.49
N MET A 137 2.89 10.15 14.27
CA MET A 137 1.57 10.71 14.07
C MET A 137 1.07 11.44 15.31
N SER A 138 1.29 10.89 16.51
CA SER A 138 0.97 11.56 17.77
C SER A 138 1.78 12.84 17.97
N ALA A 139 3.08 12.81 17.67
CA ALA A 139 3.93 13.99 17.74
C ALA A 139 3.45 15.06 16.74
N LEU A 140 3.11 14.66 15.52
CA LEU A 140 2.67 15.57 14.48
C LEU A 140 1.35 16.27 14.81
N ARG A 141 0.37 15.53 15.35
CA ARG A 141 -0.91 16.06 15.84
C ARG A 141 -0.77 16.97 17.06
N SER A 142 0.39 17.02 17.72
CA SER A 142 0.63 17.95 18.83
C SER A 142 1.04 19.35 18.37
N ILE A 143 1.45 19.50 17.09
CA ILE A 143 1.95 20.77 16.55
C ILE A 143 0.76 21.64 16.14
N THR A 144 0.49 22.70 16.91
CA THR A 144 -0.70 23.55 16.75
C THR A 144 -0.82 24.19 15.35
N PRO A 145 0.24 24.78 14.75
CA PRO A 145 0.17 25.31 13.38
C PRO A 145 -0.21 24.25 12.34
N LEU A 146 0.25 23.01 12.52
CA LEU A 146 -0.05 21.91 11.63
C LEU A 146 -1.51 21.45 11.74
N ASN A 147 -2.06 21.41 12.96
CA ASN A 147 -3.49 21.14 13.16
C ASN A 147 -4.36 22.21 12.50
N ALA A 148 -3.98 23.49 12.62
CA ALA A 148 -4.70 24.58 11.98
C ALA A 148 -4.64 24.48 10.44
N ALA A 149 -3.49 24.13 9.87
CA ALA A 149 -3.34 23.89 8.44
C ALA A 149 -4.17 22.68 7.95
N ALA A 150 -4.14 21.58 8.70
CA ALA A 150 -4.94 20.39 8.42
C ALA A 150 -6.44 20.69 8.46
N GLN A 151 -6.91 21.42 9.48
CA GLN A 151 -8.29 21.87 9.59
C GLN A 151 -8.68 22.79 8.43
N ALA A 152 -7.85 23.76 8.09
CA ALA A 152 -8.12 24.68 6.98
C ALA A 152 -8.20 23.96 5.62
N ILE A 153 -7.35 22.96 5.37
CA ILE A 153 -7.40 22.14 4.15
C ILE A 153 -8.67 21.29 4.14
N SER A 154 -8.98 20.63 5.25
CA SER A 154 -10.20 19.84 5.41
C SER A 154 -11.46 20.67 5.15
N ASP A 155 -11.53 21.89 5.69
CA ASP A 155 -12.72 22.74 5.63
C ASP A 155 -12.86 23.52 4.32
N LYS A 156 -11.76 24.05 3.77
CA LYS A 156 -11.79 25.02 2.65
C LYS A 156 -11.42 24.43 1.32
N VAL A 157 -10.48 23.48 1.30
CA VAL A 157 -10.00 22.91 0.05
C VAL A 157 -10.97 21.82 -0.36
N GLY A 158 -11.35 20.92 0.55
CA GLY A 158 -12.34 19.87 0.28
C GLY A 158 -11.89 18.89 -0.81
N ARG A 159 -12.39 17.66 -0.75
CA ARG A 159 -11.95 16.60 -1.67
C ARG A 159 -12.07 16.98 -3.15
N ARG A 160 -13.20 17.59 -3.56
CA ARG A 160 -13.47 17.95 -4.97
C ARG A 160 -12.43 18.90 -5.57
N TRP A 161 -11.90 19.84 -4.78
CA TRP A 161 -10.86 20.74 -5.27
C TRP A 161 -9.55 19.98 -5.48
N ILE A 162 -9.17 19.12 -4.53
CA ILE A 162 -7.94 18.31 -4.62
C ILE A 162 -8.04 17.37 -5.83
N GLU A 163 -9.19 16.73 -6.01
CA GLU A 163 -9.48 15.91 -7.19
C GLU A 163 -9.35 16.71 -8.50
N SER A 164 -9.84 17.95 -8.51
CA SER A 164 -9.72 18.82 -9.69
C SER A 164 -8.28 19.22 -10.03
N THR A 165 -7.33 19.05 -9.10
CA THR A 165 -5.90 19.29 -9.38
C THR A 165 -5.25 18.19 -10.22
N PHE A 166 -5.93 17.07 -10.42
CA PHE A 166 -5.42 15.96 -11.21
C PHE A 166 -6.16 15.86 -12.53
N ASN A 167 -5.41 15.85 -13.63
CA ASN A 167 -5.97 15.41 -14.90
C ASN A 167 -6.04 13.87 -14.90
N ALA A 168 -7.20 13.33 -14.55
CA ALA A 168 -7.35 11.91 -14.25
C ALA A 168 -8.72 11.34 -14.67
N VAL A 169 -8.76 10.02 -14.86
CA VAL A 169 -9.95 9.25 -15.21
C VAL A 169 -10.37 8.40 -14.01
N ARG A 170 -11.61 8.52 -13.53
CA ARG A 170 -12.13 7.75 -12.39
C ARG A 170 -12.39 6.29 -12.77
N LEU A 171 -11.86 5.33 -12.04
CA LEU A 171 -12.06 3.92 -12.29
C LEU A 171 -13.44 3.46 -11.82
N SER A 172 -13.95 2.39 -12.44
CA SER A 172 -15.18 1.71 -12.03
C SER A 172 -15.24 0.30 -12.61
N GLU A 173 -16.28 -0.46 -12.28
CA GLU A 173 -16.58 -1.75 -12.91
C GLU A 173 -16.73 -1.66 -14.45
N LYS A 174 -16.92 -0.45 -15.00
CA LYS A 174 -17.05 -0.20 -16.44
C LYS A 174 -15.83 0.52 -17.04
N GLN A 175 -14.86 0.93 -16.22
CA GLN A 175 -13.71 1.74 -16.64
C GLN A 175 -12.44 1.24 -15.97
N LEU A 176 -11.60 0.55 -16.75
CA LEU A 176 -10.47 -0.27 -16.30
C LEU A 176 -10.90 -1.31 -15.23
N PRO A 177 -11.83 -2.22 -15.58
CA PRO A 177 -12.46 -3.12 -14.62
C PRO A 177 -11.47 -4.06 -13.91
N ASP A 178 -10.41 -4.49 -14.62
CA ASP A 178 -9.35 -5.33 -14.08
C ASP A 178 -8.52 -4.62 -13.01
N VAL A 179 -8.18 -3.34 -13.24
CA VAL A 179 -7.48 -2.50 -12.28
C VAL A 179 -8.39 -2.15 -11.10
N TYR A 180 -9.63 -1.75 -11.37
CA TYR A 180 -10.61 -1.41 -10.34
C TYR A 180 -10.92 -2.62 -9.43
N ALA A 181 -11.01 -3.83 -9.99
CA ALA A 181 -11.25 -5.03 -9.21
C ALA A 181 -10.14 -5.29 -8.16
N GLN A 182 -8.88 -5.00 -8.48
CA GLN A 182 -7.78 -5.12 -7.51
C GLN A 182 -7.87 -4.06 -6.41
N ALA A 183 -8.30 -2.85 -6.74
CA ALA A 183 -8.55 -1.81 -5.73
C ALA A 183 -9.71 -2.17 -4.79
N VAL A 184 -10.81 -2.70 -5.35
CA VAL A 184 -11.95 -3.19 -4.57
C VAL A 184 -11.52 -4.35 -3.67
N LEU A 185 -10.75 -5.30 -4.19
CA LEU A 185 -10.22 -6.41 -3.41
C LEU A 185 -9.33 -5.92 -2.25
N ALA A 186 -8.41 -4.98 -2.51
CA ALA A 186 -7.56 -4.38 -1.49
C ALA A 186 -8.39 -3.75 -0.36
N ALA A 187 -9.41 -2.96 -0.69
CA ALA A 187 -10.27 -2.32 0.29
C ALA A 187 -11.06 -3.33 1.13
N ARG A 188 -11.55 -4.42 0.50
CA ARG A 188 -12.26 -5.51 1.21
C ARG A 188 -11.35 -6.28 2.13
N VAL A 189 -10.14 -6.61 1.67
CA VAL A 189 -9.13 -7.33 2.45
C VAL A 189 -8.74 -6.54 3.69
N LEU A 190 -8.61 -5.21 3.59
CA LEU A 190 -8.32 -4.33 4.73
C LEU A 190 -9.58 -3.94 5.55
N GLY A 191 -10.72 -4.57 5.27
CA GLY A 191 -11.95 -4.40 6.04
C GLY A 191 -12.49 -2.98 6.01
N MET A 192 -12.35 -2.26 4.89
CA MET A 192 -12.93 -0.93 4.72
C MET A 192 -14.46 -1.01 4.62
N SER A 193 -15.17 -0.03 5.18
CA SER A 193 -16.64 0.07 5.10
C SER A 193 -17.12 0.75 3.81
N ASN A 194 -16.26 1.59 3.22
CA ASN A 194 -16.55 2.36 2.03
C ASN A 194 -15.35 2.30 1.09
N MET A 195 -15.63 2.20 -0.20
CA MET A 195 -14.64 2.24 -1.26
C MET A 195 -14.23 3.69 -1.50
N PRO A 196 -12.96 4.06 -1.34
CA PRO A 196 -12.48 5.37 -1.77
C PRO A 196 -12.49 5.41 -3.30
N ASP A 197 -12.65 6.61 -3.86
CA ASP A 197 -12.57 6.75 -5.30
C ASP A 197 -11.15 6.55 -5.80
N VAL A 198 -11.04 5.89 -6.95
CA VAL A 198 -9.76 5.55 -7.55
C VAL A 198 -9.69 6.19 -8.91
N TYR A 199 -8.57 6.82 -9.22
CA TYR A 199 -8.34 7.50 -10.50
C TYR A 199 -7.04 7.01 -11.14
N VAL A 200 -6.98 7.01 -12.47
CA VAL A 200 -5.73 6.85 -13.22
C VAL A 200 -5.30 8.19 -13.80
N SER A 201 -4.02 8.53 -13.65
CA SER A 201 -3.47 9.78 -14.19
C SER A 201 -2.10 9.56 -14.86
N GLY A 202 -1.89 10.27 -15.98
CA GLY A 202 -0.61 10.32 -16.68
C GLY A 202 0.42 11.25 -16.02
N GLU A 203 0.02 12.08 -15.06
CA GLU A 203 0.91 13.08 -14.42
C GLU A 203 1.86 12.42 -13.40
N ILE A 204 1.47 11.26 -12.85
CA ILE A 204 2.23 10.52 -11.85
C ILE A 204 2.59 9.10 -12.31
N MET A 205 3.02 8.95 -13.57
CA MET A 205 3.20 7.66 -14.28
C MET A 205 3.68 6.47 -13.44
N TRP A 206 4.72 6.66 -12.60
CA TRP A 206 5.34 5.63 -11.77
C TRP A 206 5.05 5.81 -10.28
N ASP A 207 3.87 6.27 -9.92
CA ASP A 207 3.48 6.53 -8.54
C ASP A 207 2.03 6.13 -8.27
N CYS A 208 1.73 5.81 -7.02
CA CYS A 208 0.39 5.51 -6.53
C CYS A 208 0.24 6.25 -5.20
N ARG A 209 -0.79 7.07 -5.05
CA ARG A 209 -0.90 7.99 -3.92
C ARG A 209 -2.32 8.12 -3.41
N THR A 210 -2.42 8.34 -2.10
CA THR A 210 -3.67 8.60 -1.37
C THR A 210 -3.73 10.05 -0.90
N PHE A 211 -4.88 10.69 -1.10
CA PHE A 211 -5.19 12.05 -0.67
C PHE A 211 -6.62 12.14 -0.11
N GLY A 212 -6.98 13.31 0.41
CA GLY A 212 -8.30 13.59 0.97
C GLY A 212 -8.27 13.77 2.49
N SER A 213 -9.31 13.31 3.17
CA SER A 213 -9.47 13.40 4.63
C SER A 213 -9.64 12.00 5.25
N ASP A 214 -9.77 11.92 6.57
CA ASP A 214 -10.00 10.66 7.28
C ASP A 214 -11.33 9.99 6.88
N THR A 215 -12.33 10.77 6.43
CA THR A 215 -13.66 10.27 6.06
C THR A 215 -13.95 10.32 4.56
N ASP A 216 -13.10 11.00 3.78
CA ASP A 216 -13.33 11.25 2.35
C ASP A 216 -11.99 11.25 1.62
N ALA A 217 -11.41 10.05 1.50
CA ALA A 217 -10.14 9.79 0.84
C ALA A 217 -10.34 9.29 -0.60
N PHE A 218 -9.32 9.50 -1.43
CA PHE A 218 -9.26 8.98 -2.79
C PHE A 218 -7.82 8.57 -3.13
N VAL A 219 -7.70 7.66 -4.11
CA VAL A 219 -6.45 7.08 -4.57
C VAL A 219 -6.22 7.42 -6.03
N ILE A 220 -4.97 7.71 -6.39
CA ILE A 220 -4.57 7.91 -7.78
C ILE A 220 -3.43 6.96 -8.11
N ILE A 221 -3.59 6.23 -9.19
CA ILE A 221 -2.56 5.37 -9.77
C ILE A 221 -2.00 5.97 -11.06
N GLY A 222 -0.69 5.95 -11.21
CA GLY A 222 0.01 6.33 -12.42
C GLY A 222 -0.26 5.38 -13.59
N THR A 223 -0.30 5.91 -14.80
CA THR A 223 -0.53 5.12 -16.02
C THR A 223 0.49 3.99 -16.21
N SER A 224 1.78 4.19 -15.90
CA SER A 224 2.77 3.11 -16.01
C SER A 224 2.55 2.02 -14.98
N LEU A 225 2.15 2.34 -13.75
CA LEU A 225 1.81 1.31 -12.78
C LEU A 225 0.57 0.51 -13.23
N ALA A 226 -0.50 1.22 -13.62
CA ALA A 226 -1.74 0.60 -14.06
C ALA A 226 -1.59 -0.26 -15.32
N ALA A 227 -0.65 0.08 -16.21
CA ALA A 227 -0.43 -0.64 -17.46
C ALA A 227 0.56 -1.82 -17.35
N ASN A 228 1.44 -1.86 -16.35
CA ASN A 228 2.52 -2.85 -16.27
C ASN A 228 2.37 -3.87 -15.14
N PHE A 229 1.62 -3.56 -14.09
CA PHE A 229 1.36 -4.49 -12.99
C PHE A 229 -0.01 -5.14 -13.17
N HIS A 230 -0.14 -6.41 -12.77
CA HIS A 230 -1.40 -7.15 -12.86
C HIS A 230 -1.65 -8.03 -11.64
N GLY A 231 -2.93 -8.35 -11.40
CA GLY A 231 -3.34 -9.28 -10.34
C GLY A 231 -2.77 -8.89 -8.98
N ALA A 232 -2.04 -9.82 -8.35
CA ALA A 232 -1.46 -9.64 -7.02
C ALA A 232 -0.49 -8.44 -6.92
N GLU A 233 0.13 -8.01 -8.01
CA GLU A 233 1.02 -6.83 -7.99
C GLU A 233 0.22 -5.53 -7.85
N LEU A 234 -0.90 -5.42 -8.57
CA LEU A 234 -1.84 -4.30 -8.39
C LEU A 234 -2.54 -4.38 -7.05
N LEU A 235 -2.87 -5.59 -6.57
CA LEU A 235 -3.41 -5.78 -5.22
C LEU A 235 -2.44 -5.22 -4.18
N PHE A 236 -1.15 -5.50 -4.28
CA PHE A 236 -0.13 -4.94 -3.40
C PHE A 236 -0.15 -3.41 -3.45
N LEU A 237 -0.08 -2.81 -4.65
CA LEU A 237 -0.09 -1.35 -4.83
C LEU A 237 -1.33 -0.69 -4.20
N PHE A 238 -2.52 -1.21 -4.49
CA PHE A 238 -3.74 -0.65 -3.94
C PHE A 238 -3.87 -0.92 -2.44
N ALA A 239 -3.45 -2.07 -1.93
CA ALA A 239 -3.49 -2.35 -0.49
C ALA A 239 -2.57 -1.43 0.31
N ARG A 240 -1.45 -0.97 -0.25
CA ARG A 240 -0.64 0.10 0.35
C ARG A 240 -1.44 1.38 0.53
N GLU A 241 -2.11 1.82 -0.54
CA GLU A 241 -2.91 3.05 -0.53
C GLU A 241 -4.16 2.94 0.34
N MET A 242 -4.86 1.81 0.31
CA MET A 242 -5.97 1.53 1.22
C MET A 242 -5.49 1.45 2.68
N GLY A 243 -4.26 0.99 2.92
CA GLY A 243 -3.59 1.06 4.22
C GLY A 243 -3.40 2.49 4.71
N HIS A 244 -3.00 3.42 3.83
CA HIS A 244 -2.98 4.84 4.14
C HIS A 244 -4.36 5.40 4.51
N CYS A 245 -5.41 5.04 3.76
CA CYS A 245 -6.79 5.41 4.12
C CYS A 245 -7.13 4.90 5.53
N ARG A 246 -6.87 3.61 5.80
CA ARG A 246 -7.25 2.95 7.06
C ARG A 246 -6.47 3.43 8.28
N ALA A 247 -5.24 3.90 8.08
CA ALA A 247 -4.40 4.43 9.15
C ALA A 247 -4.57 5.95 9.37
N GLY A 248 -5.48 6.62 8.63
CA GLY A 248 -5.71 8.07 8.76
C GLY A 248 -4.56 8.91 8.20
N HIS A 249 -3.87 8.42 7.17
CA HIS A 249 -2.74 9.10 6.54
C HIS A 249 -3.15 10.06 5.43
N ALA A 250 -4.37 9.91 4.88
CA ALA A 250 -4.86 10.68 3.74
C ALA A 250 -4.80 12.20 3.98
N LEU A 251 -5.26 12.66 5.15
CA LEU A 251 -5.25 14.07 5.53
C LEU A 251 -3.83 14.65 5.53
N TRP A 252 -2.90 13.98 6.19
CA TRP A 252 -1.55 14.49 6.37
C TRP A 252 -0.70 14.39 5.09
N LYS A 253 -0.92 13.37 4.26
CA LYS A 253 -0.34 13.31 2.90
C LYS A 253 -0.84 14.47 2.03
N THR A 254 -2.11 14.84 2.19
CA THR A 254 -2.70 16.01 1.54
C THR A 254 -2.04 17.31 2.03
N VAL A 255 -1.90 17.47 3.35
CA VAL A 255 -1.20 18.62 3.96
C VAL A 255 0.23 18.75 3.41
N ILE A 256 0.99 17.65 3.32
CA ILE A 256 2.34 17.66 2.73
C ILE A 256 2.31 18.15 1.28
N LYS A 257 1.39 17.63 0.45
CA LYS A 257 1.25 18.07 -0.95
C LYS A 257 1.01 19.58 -1.05
N PHE A 258 0.21 20.16 -0.16
CA PHE A 258 -0.10 21.58 -0.18
C PHE A 258 0.98 22.49 0.37
N LEU A 259 1.58 22.11 1.51
CA LEU A 259 2.59 22.92 2.17
C LEU A 259 3.93 22.84 1.43
N MET A 260 4.31 21.64 0.98
CA MET A 260 5.64 21.38 0.44
C MET A 260 5.60 21.22 -1.09
N GLY A 261 4.45 21.02 -1.73
CA GLY A 261 4.38 20.73 -3.16
C GLY A 261 4.95 19.35 -3.52
N GLU A 262 4.68 18.88 -4.75
CA GLU A 262 5.14 17.54 -5.18
C GLU A 262 6.66 17.47 -5.42
N GLN A 263 7.32 18.61 -5.65
CA GLN A 263 8.74 18.71 -6.02
C GLN A 263 9.70 18.70 -4.81
N HIS A 264 9.22 19.02 -3.60
CA HIS A 264 10.08 19.04 -2.40
C HIS A 264 10.23 17.66 -1.74
N ALA A 265 9.43 16.67 -2.15
CA ALA A 265 9.54 15.28 -1.68
C ALA A 265 10.91 14.62 -2.01
N HIS A 266 11.64 15.17 -2.99
CA HIS A 266 12.99 14.75 -3.41
C HIS A 266 14.07 15.82 -3.20
N LYS A 267 13.70 17.00 -2.68
CA LYS A 267 14.61 18.10 -2.38
C LYS A 267 14.57 18.34 -0.88
N GLY A 268 15.27 17.51 -0.10
CA GLY A 268 15.52 17.84 1.31
C GLY A 268 16.28 19.16 1.48
N LEU A 269 16.86 19.39 2.66
CA LEU A 269 17.62 20.61 3.01
C LEU A 269 18.74 21.02 2.02
N MET A 270 19.09 20.16 1.05
CA MET A 270 20.07 20.39 -0.02
C MET A 270 19.46 20.61 -1.42
N GLY A 271 18.15 20.92 -1.55
CA GLY A 271 17.50 21.19 -2.83
C GLY A 271 18.12 22.32 -3.67
N ASN A 272 18.90 23.20 -3.01
CA ASN A 272 19.59 24.35 -3.60
C ASN A 272 21.13 24.17 -3.67
N GLY A 273 21.64 22.94 -3.50
CA GLY A 273 23.08 22.65 -3.44
C GLY A 273 23.74 23.09 -2.13
N LEU A 274 25.06 22.87 -2.00
CA LEU A 274 25.83 23.14 -0.77
C LEU A 274 25.75 24.61 -0.32
N PHE A 275 25.64 25.55 -1.26
CA PHE A 275 25.43 26.97 -0.98
C PHE A 275 24.03 27.29 -0.45
N GLY A 276 23.00 26.58 -0.91
CA GLY A 276 21.63 26.71 -0.39
C GLY A 276 21.46 26.11 1.01
N ALA A 277 22.18 25.03 1.33
CA ALA A 277 22.19 24.43 2.65
C ALA A 277 22.83 25.35 3.71
N LEU A 278 23.95 26.02 3.37
CA LEU A 278 24.59 27.01 4.25
C LEU A 278 23.81 28.33 4.35
N GLY A 279 23.17 28.76 3.26
CA GLY A 279 22.32 29.96 3.24
C GLY A 279 20.98 29.78 3.97
N SER A 280 20.41 28.58 3.95
CA SER A 280 19.15 28.27 4.66
C SER A 280 19.35 28.21 6.17
N PHE A 281 20.50 27.76 6.67
CA PHE A 281 20.78 27.80 8.13
C PHE A 281 20.81 29.23 8.72
N MET A 282 20.92 30.26 7.87
CA MET A 282 21.05 31.66 8.29
C MET A 282 19.78 32.49 8.12
N SER A 283 18.70 31.96 7.54
CA SER A 283 17.43 32.68 7.46
C SER A 283 16.49 32.27 8.61
N PRO A 284 15.90 33.23 9.35
CA PRO A 284 14.90 32.92 10.38
C PRO A 284 13.69 32.15 9.83
N SER A 285 13.36 32.31 8.54
CA SER A 285 12.27 31.59 7.88
C SER A 285 12.57 30.10 7.69
N ALA A 286 13.82 29.74 7.35
CA ALA A 286 14.20 28.34 7.16
C ALA A 286 14.25 27.53 8.46
N LEU A 287 14.50 28.17 9.61
CA LEU A 287 14.37 27.52 10.93
C LEU A 287 12.90 27.18 11.24
N ILE A 288 11.97 28.05 10.85
CA ILE A 288 10.53 27.84 11.04
C ILE A 288 10.00 26.79 10.05
N GLU A 289 10.41 26.86 8.79
CA GLU A 289 10.10 25.85 7.77
C GLU A 289 10.63 24.46 8.20
N GLY A 290 11.90 24.37 8.58
CA GLY A 290 12.51 23.11 9.05
C GLY A 290 11.86 22.53 10.31
N ALA A 291 11.31 23.36 11.21
CA ALA A 291 10.62 22.89 12.42
C ALA A 291 9.29 22.18 12.12
N ILE A 292 8.66 22.49 10.98
CA ILE A 292 7.40 21.88 10.53
C ILE A 292 7.67 20.73 9.56
N GLU A 293 8.59 20.93 8.62
CA GLU A 293 8.91 19.97 7.58
C GLU A 293 9.57 18.70 8.12
N MET A 294 10.52 18.82 9.06
CA MET A 294 11.27 17.66 9.56
C MET A 294 10.36 16.62 10.25
N PRO A 295 9.44 17.00 11.16
CA PRO A 295 8.47 16.06 11.72
C PRO A 295 7.51 15.48 10.66
N LEU A 296 7.02 16.28 9.71
CA LEU A 296 6.15 15.81 8.62
C LEU A 296 6.85 14.76 7.75
N LEU A 297 8.08 15.03 7.34
CA LEU A 297 8.88 14.10 6.54
C LEU A 297 9.27 12.84 7.33
N ALA A 298 9.56 12.99 8.63
CA ALA A 298 9.82 11.86 9.51
C ALA A 298 8.59 10.96 9.64
N TRP A 299 7.41 11.54 9.85
CA TRP A 299 6.15 10.81 9.85
C TRP A 299 5.89 10.16 8.49
N ALA A 300 6.03 10.90 7.38
CA ALA A 300 5.78 10.39 6.03
C ALA A 300 6.60 9.12 5.75
N ARG A 301 7.87 9.10 6.16
CA ARG A 301 8.71 7.90 6.06
C ARG A 301 8.16 6.71 6.84
N GLN A 302 7.65 6.91 8.06
CA GLN A 302 7.07 5.81 8.84
C GLN A 302 5.72 5.35 8.28
N ALA A 303 4.91 6.28 7.77
CA ALA A 303 3.63 5.97 7.14
C ALA A 303 3.78 5.05 5.92
N GLU A 304 4.87 5.18 5.14
CA GLU A 304 5.17 4.27 4.03
C GLU A 304 5.46 2.83 4.50
N ILE A 305 6.05 2.64 5.69
CA ILE A 305 6.27 1.30 6.26
C ILE A 305 4.93 0.66 6.66
N THR A 306 4.03 1.43 7.29
CA THR A 306 2.66 0.99 7.55
C THR A 306 1.95 0.57 6.26
N ALA A 307 2.10 1.34 5.18
CA ALA A 307 1.51 1.01 3.88
C ALA A 307 2.11 -0.26 3.28
N ASP A 308 3.44 -0.45 3.34
CA ASP A 308 4.10 -1.67 2.85
C ASP A 308 3.59 -2.93 3.57
N ARG A 309 3.38 -2.82 4.89
CA ARG A 309 2.78 -3.89 5.70
C ARG A 309 1.35 -4.19 5.29
N ALA A 310 0.52 -3.16 5.03
CA ALA A 310 -0.83 -3.36 4.50
C ALA A 310 -0.82 -4.07 3.14
N GLY A 311 0.13 -3.70 2.27
CA GLY A 311 0.38 -4.38 1.01
C GLY A 311 0.72 -5.86 1.20
N LEU A 312 1.68 -6.18 2.06
CA LEU A 312 2.11 -7.55 2.33
C LEU A 312 1.01 -8.39 3.01
N LEU A 313 0.23 -7.78 3.90
CA LEU A 313 -0.96 -8.38 4.52
C LEU A 313 -1.95 -8.84 3.45
N ALA A 314 -2.19 -8.01 2.44
CA ALA A 314 -3.16 -8.31 1.40
C ALA A 314 -2.70 -9.38 0.41
N VAL A 315 -1.42 -9.37 0.01
CA VAL A 315 -0.93 -10.31 -1.02
C VAL A 315 -0.43 -11.63 -0.46
N GLY A 316 0.04 -11.65 0.79
CA GLY A 316 0.50 -12.88 1.42
C GLY A 316 1.80 -13.47 0.87
N ASP A 317 2.54 -12.70 0.06
CA ASP A 317 3.71 -13.15 -0.69
C ASP A 317 4.78 -12.05 -0.72
N GLU A 318 5.92 -12.34 -0.08
CA GLU A 318 7.05 -11.43 0.04
C GLU A 318 7.76 -11.21 -1.30
N GLU A 319 7.79 -12.20 -2.19
CA GLU A 319 8.42 -12.08 -3.50
C GLU A 319 7.66 -11.09 -4.38
N ILE A 320 6.32 -11.12 -4.33
CA ILE A 320 5.46 -10.15 -5.02
C ILE A 320 5.73 -8.75 -4.50
N ALA A 321 5.73 -8.58 -3.18
CA ALA A 321 5.98 -7.28 -2.56
C ALA A 321 7.38 -6.74 -2.93
N ARG A 322 8.41 -7.59 -2.84
CA ARG A 322 9.80 -7.26 -3.20
C ARG A 322 9.92 -6.85 -4.66
N ARG A 323 9.30 -7.61 -5.57
CA ARG A 323 9.26 -7.32 -7.00
C ARG A 323 8.63 -5.97 -7.28
N VAL A 324 7.43 -5.71 -6.74
CA VAL A 324 6.73 -4.44 -6.97
C VAL A 324 7.55 -3.27 -6.45
N LEU A 325 8.09 -3.36 -5.22
CA LEU A 325 8.88 -2.29 -4.62
C LEU A 325 10.16 -1.99 -5.41
N LEU A 326 10.86 -3.01 -5.90
CA LEU A 326 12.05 -2.82 -6.72
C LEU A 326 11.71 -2.25 -8.11
N SER A 327 10.70 -2.80 -8.78
CA SER A 327 10.24 -2.29 -10.08
C SER A 327 9.77 -0.84 -9.99
N TRP A 328 9.06 -0.49 -8.90
CA TRP A 328 8.65 0.88 -8.62
C TRP A 328 9.86 1.79 -8.36
N THR A 329 10.79 1.37 -7.49
CA THR A 329 12.01 2.15 -7.18
C THR A 329 12.83 2.45 -8.44
N LEU A 330 12.95 1.47 -9.33
CA LEU A 330 13.69 1.60 -10.59
C LEU A 330 12.87 2.26 -11.70
N LYS A 331 11.57 2.50 -11.47
CA LYS A 331 10.63 2.99 -12.49
C LYS A 331 10.68 2.15 -13.77
N SER A 332 10.83 0.83 -13.59
CA SER A 332 10.97 -0.12 -14.69
C SER A 332 10.55 -1.53 -14.25
N PRO A 333 9.56 -2.15 -14.93
CA PRO A 333 9.18 -3.52 -14.62
C PRO A 333 10.19 -4.52 -15.18
N PHE A 334 10.92 -4.13 -16.24
CA PHE A 334 11.87 -4.99 -16.95
C PHE A 334 13.24 -5.08 -16.29
N LEU A 335 13.68 -4.01 -15.61
CA LEU A 335 14.99 -4.03 -14.95
C LEU A 335 15.03 -5.00 -13.78
N TYR A 336 13.92 -5.22 -13.07
CA TYR A 336 13.85 -6.17 -11.97
C TYR A 336 14.33 -7.58 -12.37
N GLN A 337 13.91 -8.06 -13.54
CA GLN A 337 14.28 -9.38 -14.05
C GLN A 337 15.77 -9.54 -14.33
N ARG A 338 16.52 -8.43 -14.41
CA ARG A 338 17.95 -8.40 -14.67
C ARG A 338 18.78 -8.17 -13.40
N ILE A 339 18.13 -8.00 -12.25
CA ILE A 339 18.79 -7.80 -10.97
C ILE A 339 19.10 -9.15 -10.35
N ASN A 340 20.36 -9.35 -9.97
CA ASN A 340 20.73 -10.44 -9.08
C ASN A 340 20.32 -10.06 -7.65
N VAL A 341 19.20 -10.62 -7.18
CA VAL A 341 18.63 -10.35 -5.85
C VAL A 341 19.62 -10.73 -4.74
N ALA A 342 20.37 -11.83 -4.89
CA ALA A 342 21.35 -12.26 -3.89
C ALA A 342 22.51 -11.25 -3.77
N ALA A 343 23.08 -10.82 -4.90
CA ALA A 343 24.13 -9.80 -4.90
C ALA A 343 23.63 -8.46 -4.33
N TRP A 344 22.37 -8.09 -4.59
CA TRP A 344 21.77 -6.90 -4.02
C TRP A 344 21.52 -7.01 -2.50
N LEU A 345 21.14 -8.19 -2.00
CA LEU A 345 21.04 -8.47 -0.56
C LEU A 345 22.40 -8.37 0.13
N GLU A 346 23.46 -8.89 -0.49
CA GLU A 346 24.84 -8.73 -0.01
C GLU A 346 25.28 -7.26 0.03
N GLN A 347 24.98 -6.48 -1.02
CA GLN A 347 25.26 -5.04 -1.06
C GLN A 347 24.58 -4.27 0.08
N GLN A 348 23.35 -4.64 0.43
CA GLN A 348 22.64 -4.02 1.54
C GLN A 348 23.25 -4.38 2.89
N ALA A 349 23.59 -5.65 3.10
CA ALA A 349 24.23 -6.11 4.33
C ALA A 349 25.59 -5.41 4.55
N ALA A 350 26.29 -5.07 3.48
CA ALA A 350 27.57 -4.36 3.51
C ALA A 350 27.45 -2.83 3.71
N THR A 351 26.26 -2.25 3.56
CA THR A 351 26.07 -0.80 3.68
C THR A 351 26.07 -0.39 5.15
N GLY A 352 27.04 0.45 5.55
CA GLY A 352 27.13 0.99 6.91
C GLY A 352 25.90 1.82 7.30
N ASP A 353 25.25 1.42 8.38
CA ASP A 353 23.93 1.88 8.81
C ASP A 353 23.83 3.39 9.11
N GLY A 354 24.93 4.05 9.50
CA GLY A 354 24.90 5.43 10.00
C GLY A 354 24.70 6.51 8.93
N PHE A 355 25.52 6.49 7.87
CA PHE A 355 25.48 7.53 6.82
C PHE A 355 24.23 7.42 5.96
N THR A 356 23.81 6.20 5.63
CA THR A 356 22.59 5.95 4.86
C THR A 356 21.34 6.38 5.61
N LYS A 357 21.25 6.11 6.93
CA LYS A 357 20.16 6.61 7.77
C LYS A 357 20.15 8.13 7.83
N LEU A 358 21.31 8.77 8.00
CA LEU A 358 21.39 10.24 8.01
C LEU A 358 20.95 10.86 6.67
N SER A 359 21.39 10.27 5.56
CA SER A 359 20.96 10.68 4.21
C SER A 359 19.45 10.55 4.06
N GLU A 360 18.87 9.39 4.41
CA GLU A 360 17.43 9.16 4.35
C GLU A 360 16.65 10.20 5.19
N LEU A 361 17.11 10.45 6.42
CA LEU A 361 16.46 11.38 7.35
C LEU A 361 16.43 12.83 6.84
N THR A 362 17.46 13.24 6.10
CA THR A 362 17.66 14.65 5.70
C THR A 362 17.27 14.95 4.25
N THR A 363 17.12 13.92 3.41
CA THR A 363 16.96 14.11 1.95
C THR A 363 15.67 13.52 1.37
N SER A 364 14.98 12.62 2.09
CA SER A 364 13.87 11.86 1.50
C SER A 364 12.62 11.86 2.37
N SER A 365 11.46 12.02 1.72
CA SER A 365 10.13 11.82 2.32
C SER A 365 9.69 10.35 2.34
N THR A 366 10.39 9.50 1.58
CA THR A 366 10.14 8.06 1.49
C THR A 366 11.36 7.29 1.98
N PRO A 367 11.20 6.17 2.71
CA PRO A 367 12.36 5.39 3.12
C PRO A 367 13.05 4.78 1.89
N TYR A 368 14.36 4.64 1.95
CA TYR A 368 15.11 3.95 0.91
C TYR A 368 14.70 2.50 0.82
N ILE A 369 14.76 1.96 -0.40
CA ILE A 369 14.31 0.61 -0.73
C ILE A 369 14.90 -0.47 0.19
N THR A 370 16.16 -0.31 0.59
CA THR A 370 16.85 -1.21 1.52
C THR A 370 16.14 -1.34 2.87
N ARG A 371 15.79 -0.19 3.47
CA ARG A 371 15.09 -0.17 4.76
C ARG A 371 13.69 -0.77 4.63
N ARG A 372 12.98 -0.46 3.55
CA ARG A 372 11.62 -0.97 3.29
C ARG A 372 11.61 -2.49 3.20
N LEU A 373 12.51 -3.07 2.41
CA LEU A 373 12.56 -4.52 2.21
C LEU A 373 13.00 -5.26 3.47
N LYS A 374 13.94 -4.71 4.25
CA LYS A 374 14.31 -5.27 5.56
C LYS A 374 13.12 -5.31 6.52
N LEU A 375 12.41 -4.18 6.71
CA LEU A 375 11.27 -4.11 7.63
C LEU A 375 10.07 -4.95 7.16
N MET A 376 9.97 -5.17 5.84
CA MET A 376 8.97 -6.04 5.25
C MET A 376 9.26 -7.52 5.52
N GLU A 377 10.52 -7.95 5.40
CA GLU A 377 10.97 -9.30 5.77
C GLU A 377 10.77 -9.57 7.27
N GLU A 378 11.08 -8.58 8.13
CA GLU A 378 10.79 -8.66 9.56
C GLU A 378 9.28 -8.81 9.84
N PHE A 379 8.42 -8.13 9.09
CA PHE A 379 6.96 -8.27 9.20
C PHE A 379 6.47 -9.62 8.67
N ALA A 380 7.04 -10.12 7.57
CA ALA A 380 6.75 -11.43 6.98
C ALA A 380 6.95 -12.58 7.99
N ALA A 381 7.94 -12.44 8.87
CA ALA A 381 8.25 -13.42 9.90
C ALA A 381 7.28 -13.42 11.11
N GLN A 382 6.39 -12.44 11.24
CA GLN A 382 5.49 -12.32 12.40
C GLN A 382 4.31 -13.30 12.33
N SER A 383 4.00 -13.95 13.46
CA SER A 383 2.87 -14.88 13.57
C SER A 383 1.52 -14.22 13.33
N ASP A 384 1.37 -12.96 13.72
CA ASP A 384 0.11 -12.22 13.56
C ASP A 384 -0.25 -12.01 12.09
N LEU A 385 0.76 -11.70 11.26
CA LEU A 385 0.57 -11.61 9.81
C LEU A 385 0.13 -12.96 9.23
N GLN A 386 0.80 -14.06 9.61
CA GLN A 386 0.44 -15.41 9.14
C GLN A 386 -0.99 -15.78 9.51
N ARG A 387 -1.43 -15.42 10.72
CA ARG A 387 -2.81 -15.59 11.18
C ARG A 387 -3.80 -14.82 10.31
N TRP A 388 -3.54 -13.54 10.04
CA TRP A 388 -4.42 -12.73 9.18
C TRP A 388 -4.47 -13.25 7.74
N GLN A 389 -3.33 -13.63 7.17
CA GLN A 389 -3.27 -14.23 5.84
C GLN A 389 -4.07 -15.54 5.77
N ALA A 390 -4.06 -16.37 6.82
CA ALA A 390 -4.88 -17.57 6.89
C ALA A 390 -6.38 -17.26 6.92
N VAL A 391 -6.80 -16.16 7.57
CA VAL A 391 -8.19 -15.70 7.55
C VAL A 391 -8.57 -15.16 6.18
N ILE A 392 -7.74 -14.31 5.57
CA ILE A 392 -7.98 -13.70 4.25
C ILE A 392 -8.15 -14.79 3.18
N LYS A 393 -7.25 -15.77 3.15
CA LYS A 393 -7.28 -16.91 2.20
C LYS A 393 -8.54 -17.77 2.27
N GLN A 394 -9.35 -17.68 3.31
CA GLN A 394 -10.64 -18.38 3.37
C GLN A 394 -11.72 -17.71 2.51
N PHE A 395 -11.55 -16.43 2.17
CA PHE A 395 -12.56 -15.61 1.53
C PHE A 395 -12.13 -15.00 0.18
N THR A 396 -10.86 -15.13 -0.17
CA THR A 396 -10.25 -14.67 -1.43
C THR A 396 -9.66 -15.85 -2.16
#